data_AF-J9C4B2-F1
#
_entry.id   AF-J9C4B2-F1
#
_cell.length_a   1.000
_cell.length_b   1.000
_cell.length_c   1.000
_cell.angle_alpha   90.00
_cell.angle_beta   90.00
_cell.angle_gamma   90.00
#
_symmetry.space_group_name_H-M   'P 1'
#
loop_
_entity.id
_entity.type
_entity.pdbx_description
1 polymer ?
#
loop_
_entity_poly.entity_id
_entity_poly.type
_entity_poly.pdbx_seq_one_letter_code
_entity_poly.pdbx_strand_id
1 'polypeptide(L)' 'DLFTDHEAEEARQAEQSAQLAKERRIQETLLSIKQKYGKNAILRGLNFEEGATAIERNKQIGGHKA' A
#
# COMPACT_ATOMS: atom_id res chain seq x y z
N ASP A 1 -0.33 17.19 33.27
CA ASP A 1 -1.01 16.25 34.19
C ASP A 1 0.09 15.53 34.96
N LEU A 2 0.01 15.48 36.29
CA LEU A 2 1.12 15.06 37.16
C LEU A 2 1.27 13.53 37.21
N PHE A 3 0.31 12.79 36.66
CA PHE A 3 0.26 11.33 36.66
C PHE A 3 0.39 10.71 35.25
N THR A 4 0.64 11.51 34.21
CA THR A 4 0.90 10.98 32.88
C THR A 4 2.33 10.43 32.82
N ASP A 5 2.46 9.13 32.55
CA ASP A 5 3.74 8.51 32.24
C ASP A 5 4.17 8.92 30.82
N HIS A 6 4.80 10.09 30.75
CA HIS A 6 5.23 10.71 29.50
C HIS A 6 6.27 9.86 28.77
N GLU A 7 7.14 9.15 29.48
CA GLU A 7 8.12 8.24 28.87
C GLU A 7 7.42 7.06 28.17
N ALA A 8 6.39 6.49 28.79
CA ALA A 8 5.60 5.42 28.18
C ALA A 8 4.77 5.90 26.98
N GLU A 9 4.32 7.16 26.96
CA GLU A 9 3.64 7.76 25.79
C GLU A 9 4.62 8.03 24.64
N GLU A 10 5.81 8.58 24.93
CA GLU A 10 6.84 8.83 23.92
C GLU A 10 7.33 7.53 23.27
N ALA A 11 7.54 6.48 24.08
CA ALA A 11 7.91 5.16 23.56
C ALA A 11 6.84 4.58 22.63
N ARG A 12 5.56 4.70 23.00
CA ARG A 12 4.42 4.26 22.15
C ARG A 12 4.34 5.06 20.86
N GLN A 13 4.51 6.38 20.91
CA GLN A 13 4.52 7.23 19.72
C GLN A 13 5.70 6.92 18.80
N ALA A 14 6.89 6.70 19.36
CA ALA A 14 8.07 6.29 18.61
C ALA A 14 7.83 4.96 17.88
N GLU A 15 7.29 3.94 18.58
CA GLU A 15 6.95 2.65 17.98
C GLU A 15 5.91 2.80 16.85
N GLN A 16 4.83 3.54 17.10
CA GLN A 16 3.80 3.80 16.08
C GLN A 16 4.38 4.52 14.85
N SER A 17 5.21 5.54 15.06
CA SER A 17 5.86 6.28 13.97
C SER A 17 6.78 5.38 13.14
N ALA A 18 7.50 4.45 13.78
CA ALA A 18 8.36 3.49 13.11
C ALA A 18 7.55 2.49 12.27
N GLN A 19 6.41 2.02 12.78
CA GLN A 19 5.50 1.15 12.02
C GLN A 19 4.92 1.87 10.80
N LEU A 20 4.44 3.11 10.97
CA LEU A 20 3.92 3.93 9.87
C LEU A 20 5.00 4.23 8.82
N ALA A 21 6.23 4.53 9.23
CA ALA A 21 7.34 4.77 8.30
C ALA A 21 7.66 3.51 7.47
N LYS A 22 7.61 2.32 8.10
CA LYS A 22 7.79 1.05 7.40
C LYS A 22 6.67 0.80 6.39
N GLU A 23 5.42 1.02 6.77
CA GLU A 23 4.28 0.85 5.88
C GLU A 23 4.36 1.82 4.69
N ARG A 24 4.67 3.09 4.94
CA ARG A 24 4.83 4.10 3.91
C ARG A 24 5.89 3.70 2.88
N ARG A 25 7.06 3.21 3.30
CA ARG A 25 8.11 2.74 2.39
C ARG A 25 7.65 1.60 1.49
N ILE A 26 6.84 0.67 2.03
CA ILE A 26 6.27 -0.43 1.25
C ILE A 26 5.31 0.14 0.18
N GLN A 27 4.41 1.04 0.57
CA GLN A 27 3.47 1.66 -0.37
C GLN A 27 4.20 2.43 -1.48
N GLU A 28 5.23 3.19 -1.15
CA GLU A 28 6.07 3.92 -2.11
C GLU A 28 6.80 2.97 -3.06
N THR A 29 7.33 1.86 -2.54
CA THR A 29 7.99 0.82 -3.35
C THR A 29 7.01 0.20 -4.34
N LEU A 30 5.80 -0.15 -3.89
CA LEU A 30 4.75 -0.69 -4.76
C LEU A 30 4.35 0.30 -5.86
N LEU A 31 4.27 1.59 -5.52
CA LEU A 31 3.95 2.64 -6.48
C LEU A 31 5.06 2.80 -7.53
N SER A 32 6.32 2.83 -7.09
CA SER A 32 7.49 2.90 -7.98
C SER A 32 7.52 1.74 -8.98
N ILE A 33 7.29 0.51 -8.51
CA ILE A 33 7.21 -0.67 -9.39
C ILE A 33 6.08 -0.53 -10.41
N LYS A 34 4.88 -0.11 -9.99
CA LYS A 34 3.73 0.07 -10.90
C LYS A 34 3.94 1.19 -11.91
N GLN A 35 4.62 2.27 -11.53
CA GLN A 35 4.95 3.36 -12.45
C GLN A 35 5.97 2.91 -13.50
N LYS A 36 6.97 2.12 -13.10
CA LYS A 36 8.04 1.65 -13.99
C LYS A 36 7.61 0.51 -14.92
N TYR A 37 6.83 -0.43 -14.42
CA TYR A 37 6.49 -1.68 -15.11
C TYR A 37 5.00 -1.82 -15.48
N GLY A 38 4.18 -0.83 -15.13
CA GLY A 38 2.75 -0.79 -15.43
C GLY A 38 1.86 -1.34 -14.31
N LYS A 39 0.54 -1.13 -14.45
CA LYS A 39 -0.47 -1.44 -13.40
C LYS A 39 -0.58 -2.93 -13.07
N ASN A 40 -0.18 -3.82 -13.98
CA ASN A 40 -0.16 -5.27 -13.81
C ASN A 40 1.20 -5.81 -13.32
N ALA A 41 2.16 -4.94 -12.97
CA ALA A 41 3.48 -5.36 -12.48
C ALA A 41 3.43 -6.16 -11.16
N ILE A 42 2.35 -5.98 -10.39
CA ILE A 42 2.11 -6.72 -9.14
C ILE A 42 0.65 -7.17 -9.16
N LEU A 43 0.44 -8.49 -9.22
CA LEU A 43 -0.86 -9.14 -9.12
C LEU A 43 -0.85 -10.10 -7.94
N ARG A 44 -2.02 -10.27 -7.29
CA ARG A 44 -2.24 -11.27 -6.25
C ARG A 44 -2.87 -12.51 -6.86
N GLY A 45 -2.77 -13.67 -6.20
CA GLY A 45 -3.40 -14.91 -6.66
C GLY A 45 -4.89 -14.75 -6.97
N LEU A 46 -5.61 -14.00 -6.12
CA LEU A 46 -7.03 -13.65 -6.28
C LEU A 46 -7.34 -12.90 -7.59
N ASN A 47 -6.34 -12.26 -8.21
CA ASN A 47 -6.54 -11.56 -9.47
C ASN A 47 -6.63 -12.53 -10.67
N PHE A 48 -6.36 -13.82 -10.47
CA PHE A 48 -6.41 -14.88 -11.49
C PHE A 48 -7.58 -15.84 -11.29
N GLU A 49 -8.39 -15.64 -10.24
CA GLU A 49 -9.58 -16.45 -10.02
C GLU A 49 -10.62 -16.20 -11.11
N GLU A 50 -11.50 -17.19 -11.33
CA GLU A 50 -12.60 -17.07 -12.29
C GLU A 50 -13.52 -15.90 -11.90
N GLY A 51 -13.79 -15.01 -12.85
CA GLY A 51 -14.54 -13.77 -12.61
C GLY A 51 -13.70 -12.59 -12.10
N ALA A 52 -12.40 -12.76 -11.85
CA ALA A 52 -11.54 -11.64 -11.49
C ALA A 52 -11.33 -10.69 -12.68
N THR A 53 -11.68 -9.41 -12.50
CA THR A 53 -11.59 -8.38 -13.56
C THR A 53 -10.37 -7.47 -13.43
N ALA A 54 -9.51 -7.72 -12.44
CA ALA A 54 -8.41 -6.82 -12.08
C ALA A 54 -7.44 -6.58 -13.25
N ILE A 55 -7.06 -7.65 -13.98
CA ILE A 55 -6.13 -7.58 -15.12
C ILE A 55 -6.76 -6.81 -16.28
N GLU A 56 -8.02 -7.09 -16.60
CA GLU A 56 -8.74 -6.44 -17.69
C GLU A 56 -8.96 -4.95 -17.41
N ARG A 57 -9.42 -4.62 -16.19
CA ARG A 57 -9.63 -3.25 -15.74
C ARG A 57 -8.34 -2.43 -15.79
N ASN A 58 -7.21 -3.03 -15.40
CA ASN A 58 -5.91 -2.35 -15.44
C ASN A 58 -5.44 -2.00 -16.86
N LYS A 59 -5.96 -2.68 -17.90
CA LYS A 59 -5.70 -2.37 -19.32
C LYS A 59 -6.62 -1.28 -19.87
N GLN A 60 -7.74 -0.96 -19.20
CA GLN A 60 -8.66 0.09 -19.64
C GLN A 60 -8.17 1.48 -19.24
N ILE A 61 -8.27 2.44 -20.15
CA ILE A 61 -7.97 3.84 -19.88
C ILE A 61 -9.31 4.58 -19.75
N GLY A 62 -9.63 5.07 -18.56
CA GLY A 62 -10.84 5.88 -18.33
C GLY A 62 -12.18 5.17 -18.61
N GLY A 63 -12.22 3.83 -18.54
CA GLY A 63 -13.44 3.06 -18.84
C GLY A 63 -13.65 2.75 -20.33
N HIS A 64 -12.79 3.26 -21.20
CA HIS A 64 -12.78 2.90 -22.61
C HIS A 64 -11.74 1.79 -22.84
N LYS A 65 -12.17 0.72 -23.52
CA LYS A 65 -11.22 -0.20 -24.17
C LYS A 65 -10.57 0.58 -25.31
N ALA A 66 -9.27 0.80 -25.20
CA ALA A 66 -8.45 1.19 -26.35
C ALA A 66 -8.29 -0.03 -27.27
#